data_AF-A0A2M8SWC8-F1
#
_entry.id   AF-A0A2M8SWC8-F1
#
_cell.length_a   1.000
_cell.length_b   1.000
_cell.length_c   1.000
_cell.angle_alpha   90.00
_cell.angle_beta   90.00
_cell.angle_gamma   90.00
#
_symmetry.space_group_name_H-M   'P 1'
#
loop_
_entity.id
_entity.type
_entity.pdbx_description
1 polymer ?
#
loop_
_entity_poly.entity_id
_entity_poly.type
_entity_poly.pdbx_seq_one_letter_code
_entity_poly.pdbx_strand_id
1 'polypeptide(L)'
;MLEQINLTNDYRYTENLTVTKTVSGFSLTGGTYHDGSLEKPYLIDPAEFTINAEETRKVAYILHLVYDTENDKVDYLLYKSTVDQDGYYPSYEESEKYRLLYKIIDVVVNPTGEINGAIYSFTKEQEAENET
;
A
#
# COMPACT_ATOMS: atom_id res chain seq x y z
N MET A 1 -11.94 3.82 -12.23
CA MET A 1 -12.34 4.37 -10.93
C MET A 1 -11.34 3.94 -9.85
N LEU A 2 -10.85 4.90 -9.08
CA LEU A 2 -9.99 4.66 -7.93
C LEU A 2 -10.86 4.67 -6.67
N GLU A 3 -10.84 3.58 -5.91
CA GLU A 3 -11.60 3.40 -4.68
C GLU A 3 -10.73 3.62 -3.45
N GLN A 4 -11.35 4.04 -2.35
CA GLN A 4 -10.71 4.09 -1.05
C GLN A 4 -11.39 3.08 -0.14
N ILE A 5 -10.62 2.07 0.29
CA ILE A 5 -11.09 0.96 1.11
C ILE A 5 -10.48 1.13 2.50
N ASN A 6 -11.33 1.46 3.48
CA ASN A 6 -10.93 1.59 4.88
C ASN A 6 -11.34 0.32 5.63
N LEU A 7 -10.38 -0.30 6.30
CA LEU A 7 -10.54 -1.54 7.05
C LEU A 7 -10.13 -1.30 8.50
N THR A 8 -10.93 -1.78 9.44
CA THR A 8 -10.57 -1.78 10.86
C THR A 8 -9.90 -3.10 11.23
N ASN A 9 -8.81 -3.03 11.99
CA ASN A 9 -8.09 -4.21 12.45
C ASN A 9 -7.23 -3.87 13.68
N ASP A 10 -7.61 -4.37 14.85
CA ASP A 10 -6.88 -4.11 16.10
C ASP A 10 -5.55 -4.86 16.22
N TYR A 11 -5.36 -5.90 15.40
CA TYR A 11 -4.13 -6.68 15.40
C TYR A 11 -3.07 -6.09 14.46
N ARG A 12 -3.47 -5.52 13.32
CA ARG A 12 -2.57 -4.93 12.32
C ARG A 12 -3.15 -3.66 11.71
N TYR A 13 -2.54 -2.52 12.00
CA TYR A 13 -3.01 -1.22 11.53
C TYR A 13 -1.89 -0.19 11.40
N THR A 14 -2.23 0.92 10.75
CA THR A 14 -1.40 2.12 10.69
C THR A 14 -2.07 3.30 11.37
N GLU A 15 -1.25 4.13 12.01
CA GLU A 15 -1.63 5.44 12.50
C GLU A 15 -0.92 6.52 11.68
N ASN A 16 -1.62 7.61 11.38
CA ASN A 16 -1.11 8.80 10.67
C ASN A 16 -0.65 8.60 9.22
N LEU A 17 -0.70 7.36 8.70
CA LEU A 17 -0.43 7.10 7.28
C LEU A 17 -1.61 7.51 6.42
N THR A 18 -1.42 8.54 5.60
CA THR A 18 -2.39 8.99 4.58
C THR A 18 -1.80 8.82 3.19
N VAL A 19 -2.60 8.31 2.25
CA VAL A 19 -2.24 8.22 0.83
C VAL A 19 -3.05 9.23 0.05
N THR A 20 -2.36 10.11 -0.68
CA THR A 20 -2.98 11.13 -1.52
C THR A 20 -2.61 10.91 -2.98
N LYS A 21 -3.60 10.83 -3.86
CA LYS A 21 -3.37 10.86 -5.31
C LYS A 21 -2.90 12.27 -5.72
N THR A 22 -1.78 12.33 -6.42
CA THR A 22 -1.24 13.56 -7.02
C THR A 22 -1.51 13.56 -8.53
N VAL A 23 -1.05 14.62 -9.22
CA VAL A 23 -1.15 14.70 -10.69
C VAL A 23 -0.31 13.62 -11.36
N SER A 24 0.85 13.27 -10.78
CA SER A 24 1.83 12.33 -11.34
C SER A 24 1.80 10.94 -10.71
N GLY A 25 1.12 10.75 -9.58
CA GLY A 25 1.08 9.46 -8.89
C GLY A 25 0.49 9.55 -7.49
N PHE A 26 1.28 9.17 -6.48
CA PHE A 26 0.82 9.12 -5.09
C PHE A 26 1.88 9.62 -4.12
N SER A 27 1.42 10.29 -3.06
CA SER A 27 2.23 10.77 -1.93
C SER A 27 1.70 10.16 -0.63
N LEU A 28 2.61 9.77 0.26
CA LEU A 28 2.37 9.15 1.56
C LEU A 28 3.03 9.98 2.66
N THR A 29 2.29 10.29 3.73
CA THR A 29 2.73 11.20 4.81
C THR A 29 3.75 10.61 5.80
N GLY A 30 3.95 9.29 5.79
CA GLY A 30 4.62 8.58 6.89
C GLY A 30 3.64 8.32 8.05
N GLY A 31 4.05 7.47 8.99
CA GLY A 31 3.18 7.07 10.10
C GLY A 31 3.81 6.01 11.00
N THR A 32 2.95 5.29 11.73
CA THR A 32 3.36 4.20 12.61
C THR A 32 2.60 2.94 12.23
N TYR A 33 3.31 1.83 12.06
CA TYR A 33 2.75 0.50 11.88
C TYR A 33 2.68 -0.24 13.21
N HIS A 34 1.55 -0.90 13.46
CA HIS A 34 1.33 -1.80 14.58
C HIS A 34 0.99 -3.19 14.05
N ASP A 35 1.63 -4.22 14.60
CA ASP A 35 1.32 -5.64 14.37
C ASP A 35 1.50 -6.39 15.69
N GLY A 36 0.46 -7.08 16.17
CA GLY A 36 0.53 -7.84 17.41
C GLY A 36 1.52 -9.02 17.39
N SER A 37 2.06 -9.39 16.22
CA SER A 37 3.15 -10.37 16.09
C SER A 37 4.55 -9.76 16.22
N LEU A 38 4.66 -8.44 16.24
CA LEU A 38 5.94 -7.74 16.36
C LEU A 38 6.11 -7.18 17.79
N GLU A 39 7.35 -7.07 18.24
CA GLU A 39 7.66 -6.67 19.62
C GLU A 39 7.33 -5.20 19.93
N LYS A 40 7.28 -4.36 18.90
CA LYS A 40 7.11 -2.92 19.00
C LYS A 40 6.41 -2.35 17.76
N PRO A 41 5.85 -1.13 17.84
CA PRO A 41 5.44 -0.37 16.67
C PRO A 41 6.66 0.06 15.84
N TYR A 42 6.48 0.22 14.53
CA TYR A 42 7.52 0.66 13.61
C TYR A 42 7.15 1.98 12.95
N LEU A 43 8.12 2.90 12.88
CA LEU A 43 7.95 4.12 12.10
C LEU A 43 8.03 3.77 10.61
N ILE A 44 7.16 4.43 9.84
CA ILE A 44 7.16 4.37 8.38
C ILE A 44 7.49 5.76 7.86
N ASP A 45 8.53 5.85 7.03
CA ASP A 45 8.93 7.10 6.42
C ASP A 45 7.91 7.59 5.39
N PRO A 46 7.79 8.91 5.15
CA PRO A 46 7.04 9.44 4.02
C PRO A 46 7.64 8.96 2.69
N ALA A 47 6.78 8.80 1.69
CA ALA A 47 7.20 8.35 0.36
C ALA A 47 6.38 9.01 -0.75
N GLU A 48 6.96 9.10 -1.94
CA GLU A 48 6.26 9.53 -3.14
C GLU A 48 6.70 8.66 -4.30
N PHE A 49 5.77 8.31 -5.18
CA PHE A 49 6.10 7.63 -6.43
C PHE A 49 5.20 8.08 -7.58
N THR A 50 5.77 8.04 -8.77
CA THR A 50 5.10 8.39 -10.02
C THR A 50 4.53 7.13 -10.67
N ILE A 51 3.36 7.25 -11.28
CA ILE A 51 2.78 6.22 -12.14
C ILE A 51 2.69 6.77 -13.56
N ASN A 52 2.98 5.91 -14.54
CA ASN A 52 2.98 6.29 -15.94
C ASN A 52 2.12 5.31 -16.73
N ALA A 53 1.36 5.85 -17.68
CA ALA A 53 0.73 5.03 -18.71
C ALA A 53 1.79 4.52 -19.69
N GLU A 54 1.59 3.32 -20.21
CA GLU A 54 2.35 2.81 -21.36
C GLU A 54 1.50 2.93 -22.62
N GLU A 55 2.14 3.15 -23.77
CA GLU A 55 1.46 3.50 -25.02
C GLU A 55 0.43 2.46 -25.49
N THR A 56 0.70 1.18 -25.21
CA THR A 56 -0.07 0.06 -25.79
C THR A 56 -0.56 -0.95 -24.77
N ARG A 57 -0.10 -0.86 -23.52
CA ARG A 57 -0.38 -1.88 -22.50
C ARG A 57 -0.86 -1.24 -21.20
N LYS A 58 -1.70 -1.99 -20.49
CA LYS A 58 -2.05 -1.65 -19.12
C LYS A 58 -0.88 -2.00 -18.21
N VAL A 59 -0.66 -1.17 -17.20
CA VAL A 59 0.42 -1.34 -16.22
C VAL A 59 -0.16 -1.35 -14.82
N ALA A 60 0.16 -2.38 -14.04
CA ALA A 60 -0.17 -2.44 -12.63
C ALA A 60 0.94 -1.82 -11.78
N TYR A 61 0.53 -1.06 -10.77
CA TYR A 61 1.38 -0.53 -9.70
C TYR A 61 0.82 -1.00 -8.37
N ILE A 62 1.65 -1.70 -7.59
CA ILE A 62 1.23 -2.28 -6.32
C ILE A 62 2.24 -1.90 -5.25
N LEU A 63 1.77 -1.16 -4.26
CA LEU A 63 2.59 -0.75 -3.12
C LEU A 63 2.26 -1.62 -1.92
N HIS A 64 3.27 -2.33 -1.42
CA HIS A 64 3.19 -3.09 -0.19
C HIS A 64 3.92 -2.40 0.95
N LEU A 65 3.40 -2.60 2.15
CA LEU A 65 4.18 -2.48 3.37
C LEU A 65 4.86 -3.83 3.61
N VAL A 66 6.17 -3.81 3.85
CA VAL A 66 6.99 -5.00 4.10
C VAL A 66 7.85 -4.80 5.34
N TYR A 67 8.12 -5.89 6.05
CA TYR A 67 9.11 -5.92 7.12
C TYR A 67 10.45 -6.39 6.54
N ASP A 68 11.45 -5.52 6.57
CA ASP A 68 12.85 -5.82 6.25
C ASP A 68 13.47 -6.54 7.44
N THR A 69 13.61 -7.85 7.31
CA THR A 69 14.08 -8.75 8.39
C THR A 69 15.55 -8.55 8.71
N GLU A 70 16.34 -8.05 7.77
CA GLU A 70 17.78 -7.83 7.97
C GLU A 70 18.04 -6.54 8.76
N ASN A 71 17.18 -5.53 8.57
CA ASN A 71 17.38 -4.18 9.11
C ASN A 71 16.43 -3.84 10.27
N ASP A 72 15.54 -4.77 10.67
CA ASP A 72 14.49 -4.57 11.67
C ASP A 72 13.71 -3.27 11.42
N LYS A 73 13.16 -3.12 10.21
CA LYS A 73 12.37 -1.93 9.85
C LYS A 73 11.21 -2.27 8.94
N VAL A 74 10.27 -1.35 8.87
CA VAL A 74 9.12 -1.42 7.97
C VAL A 74 9.33 -0.46 6.81
N ASP A 75 9.28 -1.00 5.59
CA ASP A 75 9.56 -0.28 4.35
C ASP A 75 8.37 -0.41 3.38
N TYR A 76 8.41 0.43 2.34
CA TYR A 76 7.58 0.26 1.16
C TYR A 76 8.28 -0.56 0.08
N LEU A 77 7.53 -1.44 -0.57
CA LEU A 77 7.97 -2.16 -1.76
C LEU A 77 6.97 -1.95 -2.90
N LEU A 78 7.41 -1.24 -3.95
CA LEU A 78 6.61 -0.94 -5.13
C LEU A 78 6.91 -1.94 -6.25
N TYR A 79 5.87 -2.66 -6.68
CA TYR A 79 5.90 -3.48 -7.89
C TYR A 79 5.28 -2.73 -9.05
N LYS A 80 5.94 -2.80 -10.20
CA LYS A 80 5.41 -2.36 -11.50
C LYS A 80 5.43 -3.56 -12.44
N SER A 81 4.29 -3.91 -13.01
CA SER A 81 4.17 -5.02 -13.95
C SER A 81 3.24 -4.70 -15.11
N THR A 82 3.51 -5.28 -16.26
CA THR A 82 2.58 -5.24 -17.40
C THR A 82 1.43 -6.20 -17.11
N VAL A 83 0.20 -5.73 -17.29
CA VAL A 83 -0.99 -6.58 -17.20
C VAL A 83 -1.08 -7.44 -18.46
N ASP A 84 -1.24 -8.74 -18.29
CA ASP A 84 -1.38 -9.66 -19.41
C ASP A 84 -2.77 -9.61 -20.06
N GLN A 85 -2.98 -10.46 -21.07
CA GLN A 85 -4.21 -10.47 -21.86
C GLN A 85 -5.44 -10.91 -21.07
N ASP A 86 -5.25 -11.71 -20.02
CA ASP A 86 -6.31 -12.21 -19.16
C ASP A 86 -6.60 -11.24 -17.99
N GLY A 87 -5.84 -10.15 -17.90
CA GLY A 87 -5.95 -9.18 -16.82
C GLY A 87 -5.14 -9.53 -15.59
N TYR A 88 -4.30 -10.57 -15.65
CA TYR A 88 -3.43 -10.99 -14.55
C TYR A 88 -2.15 -10.15 -14.53
N TYR A 89 -1.66 -9.92 -13.32
CA TYR A 89 -0.37 -9.29 -13.05
C TYR A 89 0.16 -9.80 -11.69
N PRO A 90 1.47 -10.08 -11.58
CA PRO A 90 2.05 -10.54 -10.33
C PRO A 90 1.99 -9.42 -9.28
N SER A 91 1.60 -9.78 -8.06
CA SER A 91 1.47 -8.82 -6.96
C SER A 91 2.70 -8.71 -6.09
N TYR A 92 3.16 -9.83 -5.56
CA TYR A 92 4.30 -9.91 -4.66
C TYR A 92 5.00 -11.26 -4.84
N GLU A 93 6.32 -11.24 -4.82
CA GLU A 93 7.16 -12.44 -4.83
C GLU A 93 7.82 -12.55 -3.47
N GLU A 94 7.63 -13.70 -2.81
CA GLU A 94 8.16 -13.93 -1.48
C GLU A 94 9.70 -13.86 -1.48
N SER A 95 10.25 -13.18 -0.48
CA SER A 95 11.67 -12.95 -0.33
C SER A 95 12.10 -13.28 1.09
N GLU A 96 13.27 -13.91 1.25
CA GLU A 96 13.87 -14.12 2.57
C GLU A 96 14.16 -12.80 3.30
N LYS A 97 14.39 -11.71 2.54
CA LYS A 97 14.68 -10.39 3.10
C LYS A 97 13.42 -9.67 3.57
N TYR A 98 12.37 -9.70 2.77
CA TYR A 98 11.15 -8.91 2.99
C TYR A 98 9.99 -9.81 3.33
N ARG A 99 9.40 -9.65 4.52
CA ARG A 99 8.12 -10.29 4.86
C ARG A 99 6.96 -9.37 4.49
N LEU A 100 6.01 -9.86 3.69
CA LEU A 100 4.80 -9.11 3.37
C LEU A 100 3.97 -8.79 4.63
N LEU A 101 3.57 -7.54 4.80
CA LEU A 101 2.65 -7.12 5.87
C LEU A 101 1.23 -6.92 5.32
N TYR A 102 1.03 -5.94 4.45
CA TYR A 102 -0.19 -5.78 3.65
C TYR A 102 0.00 -4.82 2.47
N LYS A 103 -1.00 -4.78 1.60
CA LYS A 103 -1.06 -3.95 0.40
C LYS A 103 -1.72 -2.60 0.71
N ILE A 104 -1.12 -1.50 0.26
CA ILE A 104 -1.61 -0.13 0.47
C ILE A 104 -2.22 0.43 -0.82
N ILE A 105 -1.62 0.13 -1.97
CA ILE A 105 -2.10 0.59 -3.28
C ILE A 105 -2.11 -0.61 -4.22
N ASP A 106 -3.19 -0.77 -4.97
CA ASP A 106 -3.30 -1.72 -6.08
C ASP A 106 -4.05 -1.03 -7.21
N VAL A 107 -3.32 -0.58 -8.22
CA VAL A 107 -3.91 0.16 -9.34
C VAL A 107 -3.39 -0.31 -10.67
N VAL A 108 -4.26 -0.25 -11.67
CA VAL A 108 -3.95 -0.46 -13.08
C VAL A 108 -4.14 0.86 -13.82
N VAL A 109 -3.10 1.25 -14.56
CA VAL A 109 -3.09 2.41 -15.44
C VAL A 109 -3.31 1.95 -16.86
N ASN A 110 -4.38 2.44 -17.49
CA ASN A 110 -4.67 2.20 -18.90
C ASN A 110 -3.76 3.06 -19.80
N PRO A 111 -3.56 2.69 -21.09
CA PRO A 111 -2.85 3.53 -22.04
C PRO A 111 -3.40 4.96 -22.20
N THR A 112 -4.69 5.15 -21.89
CA THR A 112 -5.36 6.46 -21.88
C THR A 112 -4.97 7.34 -20.68
N GLY A 113 -4.20 6.81 -19.72
CA GLY A 113 -3.91 7.46 -18.44
C GLY A 113 -4.98 7.26 -17.37
N GLU A 114 -6.08 6.58 -17.68
CA GLU A 114 -7.11 6.26 -16.68
C GLU A 114 -6.58 5.28 -15.64
N ILE A 115 -6.89 5.54 -14.36
CA ILE A 115 -6.47 4.73 -13.23
C ILE A 115 -7.68 3.99 -12.64
N ASN A 116 -7.54 2.68 -12.49
CA ASN A 116 -8.52 1.78 -11.90
C ASN A 116 -7.89 1.02 -10.73
N GLY A 117 -8.61 0.81 -9.63
CA GLY A 117 -8.11 0.03 -8.50
C GLY A 117 -8.45 0.66 -7.16
N ALA A 118 -7.65 0.38 -6.14
CA ALA A 118 -7.93 0.78 -4.77
C ALA A 118 -6.70 1.25 -3.99
N ILE A 119 -6.96 2.18 -3.07
CA ILE A 119 -6.10 2.50 -1.93
C ILE A 119 -6.71 1.82 -0.70
N TYR A 120 -5.89 1.10 0.06
CA TYR A 120 -6.27 0.41 1.28
C TYR A 120 -5.70 1.15 2.48
N SER A 121 -6.55 1.42 3.47
CA SER A 121 -6.17 1.93 4.78
C SER A 121 -6.59 0.94 5.86
N PHE A 122 -5.66 0.63 6.76
CA PHE A 122 -5.91 -0.23 7.92
C PHE A 122 -5.81 0.63 9.17
N THR A 123 -6.90 0.84 9.87
CA THR A 123 -6.97 1.65 11.08
C THR A 123 -7.34 0.79 12.28
N LYS A 124 -6.97 1.22 13.48
CA LYS A 124 -7.48 0.61 14.72
C LYS A 124 -8.99 0.85 14.82
N GLU A 125 -9.73 -0.10 15.36
CA GLU A 125 -11.12 0.17 15.74
C GLU A 125 -11.10 1.22 16.86
N GLN A 126 -11.81 2.34 16.66
CA GLN A 126 -11.98 3.30 17.75
C GLN A 126 -12.99 2.69 18.71
N GLU A 127 -12.56 2.39 19.94
CA GLU A 127 -13.50 2.11 21.02
C GLU A 127 -14.44 3.31 21.12
N ALA A 128 -15.75 3.08 20.92
CA ALA A 128 -16.72 4.12 21.19
C ALA A 128 -16.58 4.49 22.67
N GLU A 129 -16.06 5.68 22.95
CA GLU A 129 -16.12 6.27 24.29
C GLU A 129 -17.61 6.38 24.64
N ASN A 130 -18.09 5.42 25.44
CA ASN A 130 -19.36 5.57 26.13
C ASN A 130 -19.14 6.67 27.17
N GLU A 131 -19.40 7.91 26.78
CA GLU A 131 -19.61 9.03 27.69
C GLU A 131 -20.58 8.56 28.79
N THR A 132 -20.07 8.48 30.02
CA THR A 132 -20.86 8.15 31.22
C THR A 132 -21.13 9.42 32.02
#